data_AF-A0A7G3ZH33-F1
#
_entry.id   AF-A0A7G3ZH33-F1
#
_cell.length_a   1.000
_cell.length_b   1.000
_cell.length_c   1.000
_cell.angle_alpha   90.00
_cell.angle_beta   90.00
_cell.angle_gamma   90.00
#
_symmetry.space_group_name_H-M   'P 1'
#
loop_
_entity.id
_entity.type
_entity.pdbx_description
1 polymer ?
#
loop_
_entity_poly.entity_id
_entity_poly.type
_entity_poly.pdbx_seq_one_letter_code
_entity_poly.pdbx_strand_id
1 'polypeptide(L)'
;MGPSFYGSGNVESTEQKGPIVPSVMNASPEMETSTLPTGNQITESVQITHTLRKWRNMLINKIDLVRAEWETQKSAARNELASADEYLQKNVFTDTHENQELLVPSTILSLGAFFSGRVLSNPLNWGSKKNILAGRPSLLGKVCTSIPARLLLPIALASTVFYQLTPVTAVNVVDTIQKDVLPKPVVDDCRRLWNEYYVHGLAKATRSLSTNCNDQLQKGVRFVRESINNALN
;
A
#
# COMPACT_ATOMS: atom_id res chain seq x y z
N MET A 1 10.30 -13.95 -85.60
CA MET A 1 10.71 -13.32 -86.88
C MET A 1 10.19 -11.89 -86.88
N GLY A 2 11.07 -10.91 -87.11
CA GLY A 2 10.84 -9.46 -86.98
C GLY A 2 11.09 -8.96 -85.55
N PRO A 3 11.84 -7.86 -85.32
CA PRO A 3 11.85 -6.62 -86.14
C PRO A 3 13.25 -6.05 -86.46
N SER A 4 13.33 -5.18 -87.49
CA SER A 4 14.48 -4.34 -87.81
C SER A 4 14.31 -2.96 -87.18
N PHE A 5 15.30 -2.51 -86.41
CA PHE A 5 15.22 -1.38 -85.47
C PHE A 5 16.01 -0.12 -85.91
N TYR A 6 16.50 -0.05 -87.15
CA TYR A 6 17.32 1.10 -87.59
C TYR A 6 16.61 1.95 -88.66
N GLY A 7 16.05 3.09 -88.23
CA GLY A 7 16.10 4.35 -88.98
C GLY A 7 17.14 5.23 -88.27
N SER A 8 18.27 5.61 -88.89
CA SER A 8 18.44 6.64 -89.92
C SER A 8 17.93 8.00 -89.44
N GLY A 9 18.74 9.03 -89.17
CA GLY A 9 20.18 9.25 -89.28
C GLY A 9 20.51 10.71 -88.93
N ASN A 10 21.78 10.95 -88.57
CA ASN A 10 22.59 12.18 -88.72
C ASN A 10 22.13 13.45 -87.93
N VAL A 11 22.94 14.25 -87.25
CA VAL A 11 24.33 14.73 -87.47
C VAL A 11 24.92 15.23 -86.12
N GLU A 12 26.19 14.88 -85.88
CA GLU A 12 27.33 15.61 -85.24
C GLU A 12 27.01 16.97 -84.55
N SER A 13 27.31 17.25 -83.28
CA SER A 13 28.53 17.18 -82.45
C SER A 13 28.89 18.61 -82.00
N THR A 14 28.86 18.87 -80.70
CA THR A 14 29.78 19.85 -80.11
C THR A 14 30.25 19.30 -78.78
N GLU A 15 31.55 19.10 -78.71
CA GLU A 15 32.29 18.63 -77.55
C GLU A 15 32.08 19.56 -76.36
N GLN A 16 31.90 18.98 -75.17
CA GLN A 16 32.63 19.38 -73.98
C GLN A 16 32.61 18.24 -72.97
N LYS A 17 33.73 17.49 -72.92
CA LYS A 17 34.04 16.54 -71.85
C LYS A 17 34.30 17.32 -70.55
N GLY A 18 33.26 17.53 -69.77
CA GLY A 18 33.39 17.68 -68.32
C GLY A 18 33.36 16.29 -67.66
N PRO A 19 34.01 16.08 -66.50
CA PRO A 19 33.95 14.79 -65.83
C PRO A 19 32.50 14.49 -65.44
N ILE A 20 32.05 13.25 -65.66
CA ILE A 20 30.74 12.77 -65.19
C ILE A 20 30.83 12.67 -63.67
N VAL A 21 30.52 13.76 -62.99
CA VAL A 21 30.40 13.77 -61.54
C VAL A 21 29.05 13.10 -61.22
N PRO A 22 29.01 12.01 -60.43
CA PRO A 22 27.74 11.39 -60.07
C PRO A 22 26.83 12.44 -59.43
N SER A 23 25.54 12.43 -59.75
CA SER A 23 24.52 13.40 -59.31
C SER A 23 24.38 13.56 -57.78
N VAL A 24 25.06 12.70 -57.01
CA VAL A 24 25.21 12.78 -55.56
C VAL A 24 26.24 13.85 -55.12
N MET A 25 27.14 14.29 -56.01
CA MET A 25 28.22 15.25 -55.73
C MET A 25 27.87 16.71 -56.10
N ASN A 26 26.78 16.94 -56.86
CA ASN A 26 26.27 18.29 -57.14
C ASN A 26 25.40 18.86 -56.01
N ALA A 27 25.11 18.08 -54.97
CA ALA A 27 24.57 18.62 -53.71
C ALA A 27 25.73 19.10 -52.83
N SER A 28 26.50 20.09 -53.32
CA SER A 28 27.35 20.84 -52.40
C SER A 28 26.40 21.53 -51.42
N PRO A 29 26.42 21.19 -50.11
CA PRO A 29 25.52 21.83 -49.19
C PRO A 29 25.82 23.32 -49.21
N GLU A 30 24.79 24.13 -49.46
CA GLU A 30 24.90 25.58 -49.43
C GLU A 30 25.56 25.97 -48.10
N MET A 31 26.77 26.52 -48.19
CA MET A 31 27.60 26.83 -47.04
C MET A 31 27.47 28.32 -46.76
N GLU A 32 26.91 28.64 -45.61
CA GLU A 32 26.74 30.02 -45.16
C GLU A 32 27.83 30.33 -44.13
N THR A 33 28.55 31.42 -44.34
CA THR A 33 29.55 31.93 -43.40
C THR A 33 28.93 33.05 -42.58
N SER A 34 28.76 32.83 -41.28
CA SER A 34 28.33 33.89 -40.36
C SER A 34 29.43 34.19 -39.35
N THR A 35 29.61 35.48 -39.06
CA THR A 35 30.51 35.96 -38.01
C THR A 35 29.75 36.00 -36.70
N LEU A 36 30.22 35.24 -35.70
CA LEU A 36 29.73 35.35 -34.34
C LEU A 36 30.05 36.73 -33.75
N PRO A 37 29.32 37.19 -32.72
CA PRO A 37 29.60 38.44 -32.00
C PRO A 37 30.99 38.47 -31.35
N THR A 38 31.63 37.31 -31.20
CA THR A 38 32.98 37.12 -30.68
C THR A 38 34.08 37.28 -31.74
N GLY A 39 33.72 37.54 -33.00
CA GLY A 39 34.66 37.73 -34.11
C GLY A 39 35.06 36.45 -34.86
N ASN A 40 34.63 35.27 -34.40
CA ASN A 40 34.92 34.01 -35.08
C ASN A 40 33.96 33.76 -36.25
N GLN A 41 34.50 33.39 -37.42
CA GLN A 41 33.73 32.97 -38.58
C GLN A 41 33.43 31.47 -38.52
N ILE A 42 32.16 31.11 -38.68
CA ILE A 42 31.74 29.71 -38.77
C ILE A 42 31.18 29.48 -40.16
N THR A 43 31.73 28.49 -40.86
CA THR A 43 31.21 27.95 -42.12
C THR A 43 30.23 26.83 -41.78
N GLU A 44 28.93 27.05 -42.01
CA GLU A 44 27.92 26.04 -41.73
C GLU A 44 27.25 25.57 -43.02
N SER A 45 27.03 24.26 -43.13
CA SER A 45 26.14 23.69 -44.14
C SER A 45 24.68 23.90 -43.73
N VAL A 46 23.95 24.75 -44.46
CA VAL A 46 22.56 25.14 -44.16
C VAL A 46 21.64 23.93 -44.01
N GLN A 47 21.83 22.91 -44.85
CA GLN A 47 21.02 21.69 -44.87
C GLN A 47 21.22 20.81 -43.62
N ILE A 48 22.46 20.66 -43.16
CA ILE A 48 22.77 19.86 -41.96
C ILE A 48 22.34 20.61 -40.70
N THR A 49 22.56 21.92 -40.65
CA THR A 49 22.10 22.75 -39.52
C THR A 49 20.58 22.69 -39.40
N HIS A 50 19.83 22.81 -40.50
CA HIS A 50 18.37 22.74 -40.47
C HIS A 50 17.83 21.37 -40.04
N THR A 51 18.43 20.27 -40.51
CA THR A 51 18.04 18.91 -40.11
C THR A 51 18.36 18.62 -38.65
N LEU A 52 19.55 19.02 -38.16
CA LEU A 52 19.92 18.97 -36.74
C LEU A 52 18.98 19.80 -35.88
N ARG A 53 18.61 21.00 -36.33
CA ARG A 53 17.70 21.90 -35.60
C ARG A 53 16.29 21.31 -35.50
N LYS A 54 15.79 20.68 -36.57
CA LYS A 54 14.53 19.93 -36.53
C LYS A 54 14.59 18.76 -35.55
N TRP A 55 15.67 17.97 -35.57
CA TRP A 55 15.86 16.86 -34.64
C TRP A 55 15.94 17.31 -33.18
N ARG A 56 16.72 18.36 -32.92
CA ARG A 56 16.85 18.99 -31.60
C ARG A 56 15.50 19.49 -31.10
N ASN A 57 14.74 20.21 -31.93
CA ASN A 57 13.43 20.72 -31.53
C ASN A 57 12.43 19.57 -31.25
N MET A 58 12.47 18.49 -32.04
CA MET A 58 11.64 17.31 -31.79
C MET A 58 12.00 16.62 -30.47
N LEU A 59 13.30 16.49 -30.16
CA LEU A 59 13.78 15.93 -28.89
C LEU A 59 13.39 16.81 -27.70
N ILE A 60 13.58 18.13 -27.81
CA ILE A 60 13.19 19.10 -26.77
C ILE A 60 11.69 18.99 -26.51
N ASN A 61 10.85 18.99 -27.55
CA ASN A 61 9.39 18.87 -27.40
C ASN A 61 9.00 17.55 -26.71
N LYS A 62 9.65 16.43 -27.03
CA LYS A 62 9.40 15.14 -26.35
C LYS A 62 9.84 15.17 -24.90
N ILE A 63 10.99 15.75 -24.60
CA ILE A 63 11.51 15.88 -23.23
C ILE A 63 10.58 16.79 -22.41
N ASP A 64 10.14 17.90 -22.97
CA ASP A 64 9.23 18.83 -22.31
C ASP A 64 7.86 18.19 -22.05
N LEU A 65 7.36 17.36 -22.98
CA LEU A 65 6.13 16.60 -22.79
C LEU A 65 6.26 15.60 -21.63
N VAL A 66 7.33 14.78 -21.62
CA VAL A 66 7.57 13.82 -20.53
C VAL A 66 7.75 14.54 -19.19
N ARG A 67 8.42 15.69 -19.18
CA ARG A 67 8.59 16.51 -17.98
C ARG A 67 7.25 17.05 -17.48
N ALA A 68 6.40 17.51 -18.38
CA ALA A 68 5.06 17.99 -18.05
C ALA A 68 4.18 16.85 -17.52
N GLU A 69 4.22 15.66 -18.13
CA GLU A 69 3.53 14.47 -17.63
C GLU A 69 4.03 14.08 -16.24
N TRP A 70 5.35 14.10 -16.02
CA TRP A 70 5.96 13.80 -14.72
C TRP A 70 5.50 14.76 -13.62
N GLU A 71 5.56 16.07 -13.87
CA GLU A 71 5.08 17.06 -12.90
C GLU A 71 3.56 16.94 -12.69
N THR A 72 2.80 16.57 -13.72
CA THR A 72 1.35 16.31 -13.60
C THR A 72 1.07 15.11 -12.70
N GLN A 73 1.76 13.98 -12.91
CA GLN A 73 1.59 12.78 -12.08
C GLN A 73 2.03 13.03 -10.64
N LYS A 74 3.13 13.75 -10.44
CA LYS A 74 3.60 14.16 -9.12
C LYS A 74 2.58 15.06 -8.41
N SER A 75 1.95 15.97 -9.14
CA SER A 75 0.88 16.81 -8.60
C SER A 75 -0.38 15.99 -8.27
N ALA A 76 -0.77 15.07 -9.15
CA ALA A 76 -1.90 14.17 -8.93
C ALA A 76 -1.68 13.29 -7.69
N ALA A 77 -0.51 12.67 -7.54
CA ALA A 77 -0.17 11.87 -6.37
C ALA A 77 -0.19 12.68 -5.07
N ARG A 78 0.30 13.93 -5.10
CA ARG A 78 0.20 14.84 -3.95
C ARG A 78 -1.25 15.17 -3.60
N ASN A 79 -2.09 15.38 -4.61
CA ASN A 79 -3.51 15.68 -4.41
C ASN A 79 -4.26 14.47 -3.84
N GLU A 80 -3.95 13.26 -4.31
CA GLU A 80 -4.51 12.02 -3.76
C GLU A 80 -4.08 11.80 -2.30
N LEU A 81 -2.81 12.03 -1.98
CA LEU A 81 -2.33 11.95 -0.60
C LEU A 81 -3.00 12.98 0.31
N ALA A 82 -3.14 14.23 -0.15
CA ALA A 82 -3.84 15.26 0.60
C ALA A 82 -5.32 14.92 0.80
N SER A 83 -5.98 14.38 -0.23
CA SER A 83 -7.38 13.94 -0.15
C SER A 83 -7.54 12.76 0.82
N ALA A 84 -6.59 11.82 0.84
CA ALA A 84 -6.57 10.70 1.77
C ALA A 84 -6.36 11.18 3.21
N ASP A 85 -5.43 12.11 3.44
CA ASP A 85 -5.19 12.70 4.75
C ASP A 85 -6.42 13.47 5.25
N GLU A 86 -7.03 14.32 4.42
CA GLU A 86 -8.26 15.02 4.76
C GLU A 86 -9.40 14.05 5.09
N TYR A 87 -9.54 12.97 4.31
CA TYR A 87 -10.52 11.93 4.58
C TYR A 87 -10.28 11.25 5.93
N LEU A 88 -9.03 10.91 6.26
CA LEU A 88 -8.68 10.28 7.53
C LEU A 88 -8.90 11.23 8.71
N GLN A 89 -8.53 12.50 8.57
CA GLN A 89 -8.78 13.51 9.60
C GLN A 89 -10.27 13.70 9.88
N LYS A 90 -11.09 13.68 8.82
CA LYS A 90 -12.53 13.88 8.93
C LYS A 90 -13.29 12.67 9.49
N ASN A 91 -12.87 11.45 9.14
CA ASN A 91 -13.64 10.25 9.44
C ASN A 91 -13.01 9.35 10.51
N VAL A 92 -11.69 9.37 10.66
CA VAL A 92 -10.96 8.49 11.60
C VAL A 92 -10.49 9.27 12.82
N PHE A 93 -9.76 10.36 12.61
CA PHE A 93 -9.10 11.14 13.66
C PHE A 93 -9.98 12.28 14.18
N THR A 94 -11.19 11.96 14.61
CA THR A 94 -12.18 12.97 15.03
C THR A 94 -11.92 13.57 16.41
N ASP A 95 -11.22 12.84 17.29
CA ASP A 95 -10.94 13.28 18.66
C ASP A 95 -9.54 13.90 18.79
N THR A 96 -9.50 15.21 19.04
CA THR A 96 -8.27 15.98 19.18
C THR A 96 -7.39 15.52 20.35
N HIS A 97 -7.99 15.06 21.45
CA HIS A 97 -7.23 14.61 22.62
C HIS A 97 -6.55 13.27 22.35
N GLU A 98 -7.28 12.30 21.78
CA GLU A 98 -6.70 11.02 21.37
C GLU A 98 -5.56 11.22 20.36
N ASN A 99 -5.76 12.10 19.37
CA ASN A 99 -4.77 12.35 18.32
C ASN A 99 -3.47 12.97 18.84
N GLN A 100 -3.56 13.94 19.76
CA GLN A 100 -2.40 14.69 20.23
C GLN A 100 -1.61 13.94 21.30
N GLU A 101 -2.29 13.23 22.20
CA GLU A 101 -1.66 12.65 23.38
C GLU A 101 -1.59 11.11 23.38
N LEU A 102 -2.61 10.43 22.84
CA LEU A 102 -2.79 8.99 23.04
C LEU A 102 -2.47 8.14 21.81
N LEU A 103 -2.49 8.69 20.60
CA LEU A 103 -2.31 7.94 19.36
C LEU A 103 -0.90 7.35 19.24
N VAL A 104 0.15 8.13 19.54
CA VAL A 104 1.52 7.63 19.50
C VAL A 104 1.81 6.61 20.60
N PRO A 105 1.46 6.85 21.88
CA PRO A 105 1.63 5.85 22.92
C PRO A 105 0.81 4.57 22.68
N SER A 106 -0.45 4.71 22.22
CA SER A 106 -1.33 3.56 21.95
C SER A 106 -0.80 2.70 20.80
N THR A 107 -0.28 3.30 19.73
CA THR A 107 0.33 2.55 18.63
C THR A 107 1.57 1.79 19.09
N ILE A 108 2.46 2.41 19.87
CA ILE A 108 3.65 1.75 20.43
C ILE A 108 3.25 0.59 21.36
N LEU A 109 2.30 0.81 22.27
CA LEU A 109 1.83 -0.23 23.19
C LEU A 109 1.10 -1.36 22.45
N SER A 110 0.34 -1.05 21.39
CA SER A 110 -0.31 -2.05 20.54
C SER A 110 0.70 -2.91 19.79
N LEU A 111 1.81 -2.33 19.33
CA LEU A 111 2.93 -3.07 18.75
C LEU A 111 3.61 -3.96 19.79
N GLY A 112 3.81 -3.45 21.01
CA GLY A 112 4.28 -4.26 22.14
C GLY A 112 3.37 -5.46 22.38
N ALA A 113 2.06 -5.24 22.44
CA ALA A 113 1.06 -6.28 22.62
C ALA A 113 1.03 -7.30 21.46
N PHE A 114 1.24 -6.84 20.23
CA PHE A 114 1.41 -7.71 19.06
C PHE A 114 2.59 -8.66 19.25
N PHE A 115 3.77 -8.14 19.63
CA PHE A 115 4.95 -8.96 19.86
C PHE A 115 4.76 -9.90 21.06
N SER A 116 4.14 -9.44 22.15
CA SER A 116 3.75 -10.31 23.27
C SER A 116 2.83 -11.43 22.83
N GLY A 117 1.86 -11.17 21.94
CA GLY A 117 1.00 -12.20 21.36
C GLY A 117 1.74 -13.18 20.45
N ARG A 118 2.74 -12.71 19.69
CA ARG A 118 3.64 -13.58 18.91
C ARG A 118 4.46 -14.49 19.81
N VAL A 119 4.96 -13.97 20.92
CA VAL A 119 5.68 -14.75 21.94
C VAL A 119 4.73 -15.77 22.57
N LEU A 120 3.52 -15.37 22.95
CA LEU A 120 2.53 -16.26 23.57
C LEU A 120 2.04 -17.37 22.63
N SER A 121 1.97 -17.11 21.33
CA SER A 121 1.49 -18.08 20.35
C SER A 121 2.58 -19.01 19.80
N ASN A 122 3.85 -18.78 20.18
CA ASN A 122 4.96 -19.61 19.76
C ASN A 122 4.98 -20.97 20.51
N PRO A 123 4.83 -22.12 19.82
CA PRO A 123 4.82 -23.44 20.46
C PRO A 123 6.12 -23.80 21.18
N LEU A 124 7.24 -23.20 20.79
CA LEU A 124 8.54 -23.42 21.43
C LEU A 124 8.56 -22.87 22.87
N ASN A 125 7.82 -21.78 23.12
CA ASN A 125 7.73 -21.14 24.45
C ASN A 125 6.87 -21.96 25.43
N TRP A 126 6.04 -22.88 24.92
CA TRP A 126 5.20 -23.78 25.73
C TRP A 126 5.78 -25.19 25.89
N GLY A 127 7.07 -25.37 25.56
CA GLY A 127 7.75 -26.66 25.73
C GLY A 127 7.28 -27.75 24.76
N SER A 128 6.68 -27.38 23.62
CA SER A 128 6.06 -28.35 22.71
C SER A 128 7.05 -29.28 21.99
N LYS A 129 8.37 -29.03 22.05
CA LYS A 129 9.41 -29.94 21.54
C LYS A 129 10.69 -29.86 22.38
N LYS A 130 11.16 -31.04 22.81
CA LYS A 130 12.52 -31.36 23.32
C LYS A 130 12.95 -30.64 24.62
N ASN A 131 12.35 -31.00 25.75
CA ASN A 131 13.08 -30.91 27.01
C ASN A 131 12.77 -32.14 27.87
N ILE A 132 13.79 -32.71 28.50
CA ILE A 132 13.68 -33.90 29.36
C ILE A 132 12.87 -33.57 30.65
N LEU A 133 12.65 -32.28 30.92
CA LEU A 133 11.75 -31.73 31.94
C LEU A 133 10.43 -31.17 31.37
N ALA A 134 10.19 -31.25 30.06
CA ALA A 134 8.99 -30.69 29.42
C ALA A 134 7.82 -31.68 29.50
N GLY A 135 6.92 -31.43 30.44
CA GLY A 135 5.61 -32.07 30.51
C GLY A 135 4.75 -31.78 29.27
N ARG A 136 3.67 -32.54 29.14
CA ARG A 136 2.63 -32.33 28.10
C ARG A 136 2.22 -30.85 28.06
N PRO A 137 2.11 -30.22 26.88
CA PRO A 137 1.68 -28.83 26.79
C PRO A 137 0.31 -28.68 27.45
N SER A 138 0.20 -27.69 28.33
CA SER A 138 -1.06 -27.36 29.03
C SER A 138 -2.18 -27.11 28.02
N LEU A 139 -3.43 -27.32 28.42
CA LEU A 139 -4.59 -27.05 27.53
C LEU A 139 -4.55 -25.61 27.00
N LEU A 140 -4.17 -24.64 27.84
CA LEU A 140 -3.92 -23.25 27.44
C LEU A 140 -2.80 -23.13 26.40
N GLY A 141 -1.68 -23.82 26.58
CA GLY A 141 -0.61 -23.86 25.59
C GLY A 141 -1.07 -24.41 24.25
N LYS A 142 -1.89 -25.47 24.23
CA LYS A 142 -2.46 -26.03 22.99
C LYS A 142 -3.41 -25.05 22.29
N VAL A 143 -4.22 -24.32 23.03
CA VAL A 143 -5.15 -23.32 22.48
C VAL A 143 -4.38 -22.11 21.92
N CYS A 144 -3.48 -21.54 22.72
CA CYS A 144 -2.70 -20.35 22.35
C CYS A 144 -1.69 -20.60 21.22
N THR A 145 -1.23 -21.84 21.04
CA THR A 145 -0.24 -22.21 20.01
C THR A 145 -0.85 -22.86 18.77
N SER A 146 -2.18 -22.96 18.70
CA SER A 146 -2.90 -23.43 17.52
C SER A 146 -2.63 -22.52 16.31
N ILE A 147 -2.74 -23.06 15.09
CA ILE A 147 -2.55 -22.30 13.85
C ILE A 147 -3.44 -21.03 13.81
N PRO A 148 -4.75 -21.10 14.09
CA PRO A 148 -5.57 -19.90 14.13
C PRO A 148 -5.15 -18.92 15.23
N ALA A 149 -4.75 -19.40 16.41
CA ALA A 149 -4.26 -18.53 17.48
C ALA A 149 -2.95 -17.81 17.11
N ARG A 150 -2.04 -18.43 16.35
CA ARG A 150 -0.81 -17.76 15.89
C ARG A 150 -1.04 -16.57 14.99
N LEU A 151 -2.14 -16.58 14.24
CA LEU A 151 -2.53 -15.47 13.37
C LEU A 151 -3.38 -14.45 14.14
N LEU A 152 -4.40 -14.93 14.86
CA LEU A 152 -5.41 -14.07 15.47
C LEU A 152 -4.95 -13.47 16.80
N LEU A 153 -4.22 -14.20 17.65
CA LEU A 153 -3.89 -13.75 19.00
C LEU A 153 -3.00 -12.50 19.02
N PRO A 154 -1.93 -12.38 18.20
CA PRO A 154 -1.16 -11.15 18.10
C PRO A 154 -1.99 -9.95 17.66
N ILE A 155 -2.85 -10.15 16.65
CA ILE A 155 -3.70 -9.10 16.10
C ILE A 155 -4.76 -8.69 17.14
N ALA A 156 -5.41 -9.67 17.77
CA ALA A 156 -6.41 -9.44 18.79
C ALA A 156 -5.83 -8.67 19.98
N LEU A 157 -4.64 -9.05 20.49
CA LEU A 157 -3.99 -8.31 21.58
C LEU A 157 -3.66 -6.87 21.17
N ALA A 158 -3.08 -6.67 19.99
CA ALA A 158 -2.79 -5.33 19.47
C ALA A 158 -4.06 -4.48 19.34
N SER A 159 -5.10 -5.02 18.72
CA SER A 159 -6.39 -4.35 18.55
C SER A 159 -7.06 -4.06 19.89
N THR A 160 -6.98 -4.95 20.88
CA THR A 160 -7.56 -4.69 22.21
C THR A 160 -6.84 -3.58 22.95
N VAL A 161 -5.51 -3.54 22.90
CA VAL A 161 -4.72 -2.48 23.54
C VAL A 161 -4.96 -1.14 22.86
N PHE A 162 -5.02 -1.13 21.52
CA PHE A 162 -5.36 0.06 20.76
C PHE A 162 -6.78 0.55 21.11
N TYR A 163 -7.78 -0.33 21.08
CA TYR A 163 -9.16 0.00 21.41
C TYR A 163 -9.34 0.51 22.85
N GLN A 164 -8.55 0.02 23.81
CA GLN A 164 -8.61 0.49 25.20
C GLN A 164 -8.00 1.89 25.39
N LEU A 165 -7.01 2.25 24.58
CA LEU A 165 -6.26 3.51 24.73
C LEU A 165 -6.80 4.62 23.82
N THR A 166 -7.30 4.28 22.64
CA THR A 166 -7.88 5.21 21.64
C THR A 166 -9.22 4.66 21.13
N PRO A 167 -10.24 4.55 22.00
CA PRO A 167 -11.52 3.95 21.67
C PRO A 167 -12.24 4.67 20.52
N VAL A 168 -12.23 6.00 20.47
CA VAL A 168 -12.96 6.76 19.43
C VAL A 168 -12.33 6.52 18.08
N THR A 169 -11.01 6.66 18.01
CA THR A 169 -10.24 6.40 16.78
C THR A 169 -10.40 4.96 16.32
N ALA A 170 -10.34 3.98 17.23
CA ALA A 170 -10.48 2.57 16.91
C ALA A 170 -11.87 2.23 16.34
N VAL A 171 -12.94 2.77 16.93
CA VAL A 171 -14.31 2.59 16.41
C VAL A 171 -14.44 3.20 15.01
N ASN A 172 -13.94 4.41 14.82
CA ASN A 172 -14.00 5.10 13.54
C ASN A 172 -13.21 4.35 12.43
N VAL A 173 -12.06 3.76 12.75
CA VAL A 173 -11.32 2.89 11.80
C VAL A 173 -12.18 1.69 11.40
N VAL A 174 -12.84 1.03 12.35
CA VAL A 174 -13.69 -0.11 12.07
C VAL A 174 -14.90 0.30 11.22
N ASP A 175 -15.52 1.44 11.53
CA ASP A 175 -16.69 1.95 10.82
C ASP A 175 -16.36 2.37 9.39
N THR A 176 -15.22 3.05 9.19
CA THR A 176 -14.75 3.42 7.85
C THR A 176 -14.42 2.20 7.00
N ILE A 177 -13.77 1.18 7.57
CA ILE A 177 -13.50 -0.10 6.89
C ILE A 177 -14.81 -0.81 6.52
N GLN A 178 -15.78 -0.89 7.45
CA GLN A 178 -17.08 -1.52 7.19
C GLN A 178 -17.86 -0.80 6.08
N LYS A 179 -17.80 0.54 6.06
CA LYS A 179 -18.60 1.35 5.14
C LYS A 179 -18.00 1.42 3.73
N ASP A 180 -16.68 1.60 3.64
CA ASP A 180 -16.04 2.02 2.38
C ASP A 180 -15.18 0.92 1.75
N VAL A 181 -14.81 -0.12 2.50
CA VAL A 181 -13.97 -1.22 1.98
C VAL A 181 -14.75 -2.53 1.83
N LEU A 182 -15.58 -2.89 2.81
CA LEU A 182 -16.28 -4.17 2.77
C LEU A 182 -17.62 -4.10 2.01
N PRO A 183 -17.99 -5.15 1.26
CA PRO A 183 -19.33 -5.29 0.72
C PRO A 183 -20.36 -5.36 1.85
N LYS A 184 -21.45 -4.58 1.73
CA LYS A 184 -22.60 -4.57 2.66
C LYS A 184 -23.07 -5.96 3.13
N PRO A 185 -23.26 -6.98 2.25
CA PRO A 185 -23.71 -8.29 2.72
C PRO A 185 -22.73 -8.96 3.69
N VAL A 186 -21.43 -8.77 3.51
CA VAL A 186 -20.40 -9.35 4.40
C VAL A 186 -20.44 -8.66 5.77
N VAL A 187 -20.67 -7.35 5.80
CA VAL A 187 -20.79 -6.59 7.05
C VAL A 187 -22.03 -7.03 7.83
N ASP A 188 -23.16 -7.19 7.14
CA ASP A 188 -24.42 -7.60 7.76
C ASP A 188 -24.34 -9.04 8.31
N ASP A 189 -23.71 -9.95 7.57
CA ASP A 189 -23.47 -11.33 8.02
C ASP A 189 -22.54 -11.38 9.23
N CYS A 190 -21.43 -10.63 9.21
CA CYS A 190 -20.53 -10.53 10.36
C CYS A 190 -21.23 -9.94 11.59
N ARG A 191 -22.05 -8.89 11.42
CA ARG A 191 -22.78 -8.26 12.52
C ARG A 191 -23.84 -9.20 13.10
N ARG A 192 -24.53 -9.95 12.26
CA ARG A 192 -25.48 -11.01 12.68
C ARG A 192 -24.77 -12.09 13.49
N LEU A 193 -23.69 -12.65 12.96
CA LEU A 193 -22.90 -13.68 13.64
C LEU A 193 -22.34 -13.18 14.97
N TRP A 194 -21.85 -11.94 15.01
CA TRP A 194 -21.38 -11.33 16.25
C TRP A 194 -22.49 -11.24 17.31
N ASN A 195 -23.67 -10.75 16.93
CA ASN A 195 -24.79 -10.62 17.85
C ASN A 195 -25.26 -11.99 18.37
N GLU A 196 -25.40 -12.98 17.49
CA GLU A 196 -25.85 -14.33 17.87
C GLU A 196 -24.84 -15.05 18.77
N TYR A 197 -23.56 -15.09 18.39
CA TYR A 197 -22.56 -15.87 19.11
C TYR A 197 -21.99 -15.14 20.33
N TYR A 198 -21.64 -13.86 20.18
CA TYR A 198 -20.96 -13.11 21.24
C TYR A 198 -21.95 -12.50 22.24
N VAL A 199 -22.95 -11.75 21.77
CA VAL A 199 -23.88 -11.02 22.65
C VAL A 199 -24.90 -11.96 23.30
N HIS A 200 -25.53 -12.83 22.50
CA HIS A 200 -26.55 -13.74 23.01
C HIS A 200 -25.98 -15.02 23.62
N GLY A 201 -24.86 -15.53 23.09
CA GLY A 201 -24.20 -16.73 23.60
C GLY A 201 -23.21 -16.40 24.72
N LEU A 202 -22.03 -15.91 24.34
CA LEU A 202 -20.87 -15.83 25.22
C LEU A 202 -21.08 -14.86 26.40
N ALA A 203 -21.57 -13.65 26.14
CA ALA A 203 -21.79 -12.63 27.18
C ALA A 203 -22.89 -13.03 28.17
N LYS A 204 -23.92 -13.74 27.69
CA LYS A 204 -24.97 -14.29 28.55
C LYS A 204 -24.43 -15.45 29.40
N ALA A 205 -23.62 -16.32 28.81
CA ALA A 205 -22.98 -17.43 29.51
C ALA A 205 -22.04 -16.93 30.61
N THR A 206 -21.17 -15.95 30.34
CA THR A 206 -20.24 -15.40 31.35
C THR A 206 -20.98 -14.70 32.48
N ARG A 207 -22.03 -13.93 32.17
CA ARG A 207 -22.90 -13.33 33.20
C ARG A 207 -23.57 -14.40 34.05
N SER A 208 -24.14 -15.44 33.44
CA SER A 208 -24.77 -16.54 34.18
C SER A 208 -23.78 -17.32 35.05
N LEU A 209 -22.53 -17.47 34.61
CA LEU A 209 -21.47 -18.13 35.37
C LEU A 209 -21.08 -17.28 36.59
N SER A 210 -20.96 -15.96 36.39
CA SER A 210 -20.67 -15.01 37.47
C SER A 210 -21.78 -14.99 38.52
N THR A 211 -23.06 -14.95 38.11
CA THR A 211 -24.18 -15.00 39.05
C THR A 211 -24.25 -16.34 39.78
N ASN A 212 -24.06 -17.46 39.08
CA ASN A 212 -24.08 -18.79 39.70
C ASN A 212 -22.93 -18.98 40.71
N CYS A 213 -21.73 -18.46 40.40
CA CYS A 213 -20.59 -18.49 41.30
C CYS A 213 -20.86 -17.66 42.56
N ASN A 214 -21.39 -16.45 42.38
CA ASN A 214 -21.79 -15.58 43.48
C ASN A 214 -22.87 -16.23 44.36
N ASP A 215 -23.88 -16.87 43.76
CA ASP A 215 -24.94 -17.57 44.49
C ASP A 215 -24.41 -18.79 45.26
N GLN A 216 -23.45 -19.53 44.69
CA GLN A 216 -22.79 -20.63 45.40
C GLN A 216 -21.94 -20.13 46.57
N LEU A 217 -21.19 -19.04 46.39
CA LEU A 217 -20.44 -18.38 47.45
C LEU A 217 -21.36 -17.93 48.59
N GLN A 218 -22.48 -17.28 48.26
CA GLN A 218 -23.46 -16.83 49.25
C GLN A 218 -24.10 -18.01 49.98
N LYS A 219 -24.42 -19.11 49.29
CA LYS A 219 -24.92 -20.35 49.90
C LYS A 219 -23.87 -20.99 50.82
N GLY A 220 -22.60 -21.00 50.43
CA GLY A 220 -21.50 -21.49 51.24
C GLY A 220 -21.31 -20.68 52.53
N VAL A 221 -21.31 -19.35 52.43
CA VAL A 221 -21.24 -18.45 53.59
C VAL A 221 -22.42 -18.66 54.52
N ARG A 222 -23.63 -18.81 53.96
CA ARG A 222 -24.84 -19.10 54.74
C ARG A 222 -24.77 -20.47 55.44
N PHE A 223 -24.31 -21.50 54.77
CA PHE A 223 -24.15 -22.85 55.33
C PHE A 223 -23.15 -22.87 56.49
N VAL A 224 -22.01 -22.19 56.34
CA VAL A 224 -21.01 -22.04 57.41
C VAL A 224 -21.60 -21.29 58.60
N ARG A 225 -22.33 -20.20 58.34
CA ARG A 225 -23.00 -19.42 59.39
C ARG A 225 -24.04 -20.23 60.15
N GLU A 226 -24.88 -20.99 59.45
CA GLU A 226 -25.90 -21.85 60.07
C GLU A 226 -25.27 -23.00 60.86
N SER A 227 -24.16 -23.57 60.36
CA SER A 227 -23.43 -24.64 61.05
C SER A 227 -22.75 -24.15 62.33
N ILE A 228 -22.18 -22.94 62.33
CA ILE A 228 -21.61 -22.31 63.54
C ILE A 228 -22.71 -22.00 64.55
N ASN A 229 -23.84 -21.43 64.12
CA ASN A 229 -24.96 -21.13 65.01
C ASN A 229 -25.58 -22.39 65.63
N ASN A 230 -25.65 -23.49 64.88
CA ASN A 230 -26.15 -24.78 65.39
C ASN A 230 -25.15 -25.49 66.31
N ALA A 231 -23.85 -25.19 66.21
CA ALA A 231 -22.82 -25.74 67.10
C ALA A 231 -22.66 -24.93 68.41
N LEU A 232 -23.21 -23.71 68.47
CA LEU A 232 -23.17 -22.82 69.64
C LEU A 232 -24.44 -22.90 70.52
N ASN A 233 -25.49 -23.56 70.03
CA ASN A 233 -26.70 -23.91 70.79
C ASN A 233 -26.61 -25.36 71.28
#